data_AF-A0A497DJP7-F1
#
_entry.id   AF-A0A497DJP7-F1
#
_cell.length_a   1.000
_cell.length_b   1.000
_cell.length_c   1.000
_cell.angle_alpha   90.00
_cell.angle_beta   90.00
_cell.angle_gamma   90.00
#
_symmetry.space_group_name_H-M   'P 1'
#
loop_
_entity.id
_entity.type
_entity.pdbx_description
1 polymer ?
#
loop_
_entity_poly.entity_id
_entity_poly.type
_entity_poly.pdbx_seq_one_letter_code
_entity_poly.pdbx_strand_id
1 'polypeptide(L)'
;NFEINAIGTVLGAFGKDRHKRLHLPDSFLSRIETTPSLGRDSIESLDERTTWELSLVIPIETFHFSTLETLSGVDAHANFYKCGDKLKQPHFLSWKPVLCSKPDFHTPRYFGQLSFL
;
A
#
# COMPACT_ATOMS: atom_id res chain seq x y z
N ASN A 1 -1.77 -5.22 -4.06
CA ASN A 1 -1.41 -3.92 -3.43
C ASN A 1 -2.06 -3.88 -2.07
N PHE A 2 -1.44 -3.14 -1.17
CA PHE A 2 -2.05 -2.66 0.05
C PHE A 2 -2.01 -1.13 -0.01
N GLU A 3 -3.16 -0.49 0.19
CA GLU A 3 -3.30 0.96 0.24
C GLU A 3 -3.88 1.31 1.60
N ILE A 4 -3.23 2.24 2.31
CA ILE A 4 -3.62 2.63 3.65
C ILE A 4 -3.62 4.16 3.71
N ASN A 5 -4.73 4.75 4.15
CA ASN A 5 -4.84 6.19 4.32
C ASN A 5 -4.21 6.64 5.66
N ALA A 6 -4.12 7.96 5.89
CA ALA A 6 -3.45 8.52 7.06
C ALA A 6 -4.10 8.16 8.41
N ILE A 7 -5.34 7.66 8.40
CA ILE A 7 -6.08 7.22 9.59
C ILE A 7 -6.12 5.69 9.73
N GLY A 8 -5.33 4.98 8.93
CA GLY A 8 -5.16 3.53 9.05
C GLY A 8 -6.26 2.68 8.40
N THR A 9 -7.15 3.26 7.59
CA THR A 9 -8.13 2.48 6.80
C THR A 9 -7.41 1.76 5.66
N VAL A 10 -7.65 0.45 5.55
CA VAL A 10 -6.92 -0.43 4.64
C VAL A 10 -7.78 -0.83 3.44
N LEU A 11 -7.16 -0.84 2.26
CA LEU A 11 -7.63 -1.49 1.05
C LEU A 11 -6.58 -2.50 0.59
N GLY A 12 -7.01 -3.71 0.27
CA GLY A 12 -6.13 -4.76 -0.27
C GLY A 12 -6.73 -5.41 -1.51
N ALA A 13 -5.91 -5.60 -2.54
CA ALA A 13 -6.31 -6.35 -3.73
C ALA A 13 -5.13 -7.10 -4.38
N PHE A 14 -5.44 -8.19 -5.08
CA PHE A 14 -4.46 -9.04 -5.75
C PHE A 14 -4.83 -9.23 -7.22
N GLY A 15 -3.84 -9.20 -8.11
CA GLY A 15 -4.05 -9.40 -9.54
C GLY A 15 -2.91 -8.83 -10.38
N LYS A 16 -2.84 -9.28 -11.64
CA LYS A 16 -1.74 -8.97 -12.57
C LYS A 16 -1.66 -7.48 -12.92
N ASP A 17 -2.80 -6.80 -13.02
CA ASP A 17 -2.92 -5.39 -13.38
C ASP A 17 -4.10 -4.73 -12.64
N ARG A 18 -4.45 -3.50 -13.01
CA ARG A 18 -5.57 -2.73 -12.41
C ARG A 18 -6.96 -3.17 -12.85
N HIS A 19 -7.10 -3.90 -13.95
CA HIS A 19 -8.40 -4.25 -14.54
C HIS A 19 -8.92 -5.62 -14.06
N LYS A 20 -8.03 -6.49 -13.58
CA LYS A 20 -8.38 -7.86 -13.14
C LYS A 20 -7.85 -8.14 -11.73
N ARG A 21 -8.41 -7.43 -10.75
CA ARG A 21 -8.06 -7.62 -9.33
C ARG A 21 -9.19 -8.27 -8.53
N LEU A 22 -8.77 -9.12 -7.61
CA LEU A 22 -9.58 -9.70 -6.56
C LEU A 22 -9.33 -8.90 -5.29
N HIS A 23 -10.38 -8.33 -4.70
CA HIS A 23 -10.27 -7.71 -3.39
C HIS A 23 -10.03 -8.78 -2.33
N LEU A 24 -9.19 -8.45 -1.35
CA LEU A 24 -9.02 -9.32 -0.19
C LEU A 24 -10.31 -9.29 0.63
N PRO A 25 -10.78 -10.44 1.14
CA PRO A 25 -11.89 -10.46 2.09
C PRO A 25 -11.57 -9.68 3.37
N ASP A 26 -12.59 -9.11 3.99
CA ASP A 26 -12.47 -8.32 5.23
C ASP A 26 -11.80 -9.10 6.37
N SER A 27 -11.97 -10.43 6.40
CA SER A 27 -11.33 -11.32 7.38
C SER A 27 -9.80 -11.39 7.29
N PHE A 28 -9.23 -11.00 6.14
CA PHE A 28 -7.79 -10.85 5.96
C PHE A 28 -7.37 -9.40 6.16
N LEU A 29 -8.16 -8.43 5.68
CA LEU A 29 -7.86 -7.01 5.86
C LEU A 29 -7.82 -6.60 7.34
N SER A 30 -8.73 -7.15 8.15
CA SER A 30 -8.79 -6.88 9.60
C SER A 30 -7.61 -7.41 10.40
N ARG A 31 -6.75 -8.27 9.79
CA ARG A 31 -5.51 -8.75 10.41
C ARG A 31 -4.33 -7.82 10.20
N ILE A 32 -4.44 -6.86 9.28
CA ILE A 32 -3.40 -5.85 9.08
C ILE A 32 -3.49 -4.86 10.22
N GLU A 33 -2.46 -4.80 11.05
CA GLU A 33 -2.42 -3.85 12.16
C GLU A 33 -1.91 -2.50 11.64
N THR A 34 -2.63 -1.43 11.99
CA THR A 34 -2.27 -0.07 11.62
C THR A 34 -2.18 0.81 12.87
N THR A 35 -1.09 1.57 12.97
CA THR A 35 -0.86 2.56 14.04
C THR A 35 -0.68 3.95 13.41
N PRO A 36 -1.78 4.67 13.12
CA PRO A 36 -1.74 6.03 12.60
C PRO A 36 -1.50 7.05 13.71
N SER A 37 -0.60 8.02 13.48
CA SER A 37 -0.35 9.09 14.45
C SER A 37 -1.48 10.13 14.55
N LEU A 38 -2.37 10.19 13.55
CA LEU A 38 -3.50 11.13 13.51
C LEU A 38 -4.79 10.57 14.16
N GLY A 39 -4.73 9.36 14.73
CA GLY A 39 -5.93 8.66 15.18
C GLY A 39 -6.68 7.98 14.04
N ARG A 40 -7.89 7.48 14.34
CA ARG A 40 -8.71 6.66 13.43
C ARG A 40 -10.01 7.33 12.99
N ASP A 41 -10.34 8.48 13.57
CA ASP A 41 -11.54 9.21 13.20
C ASP A 41 -11.41 9.77 11.78
N SER A 42 -12.54 9.98 11.11
CA SER A 42 -12.52 10.60 9.78
C SER A 42 -11.99 12.03 9.88
N ILE A 43 -11.02 12.36 9.04
CA ILE A 43 -10.42 13.68 8.98
C ILE A 43 -10.84 14.34 7.66
N GLU A 44 -11.37 15.55 7.74
CA GLU A 44 -11.59 16.38 6.56
C GLU A 44 -10.27 16.91 6.00
N SER A 45 -10.30 17.63 4.89
CA SER A 45 -9.06 18.17 4.31
C SER A 45 -8.36 19.11 5.31
N LEU A 46 -7.13 18.78 5.68
CA LEU A 46 -6.28 19.64 6.50
C LEU A 46 -5.64 20.69 5.59
N ASP A 47 -5.93 21.97 5.84
CA ASP A 47 -5.37 23.10 5.08
C ASP A 47 -3.98 23.53 5.56
N GLU A 48 -3.59 23.08 6.75
CA GLU A 48 -2.31 23.40 7.37
C GLU A 48 -1.25 22.33 7.12
N ARG A 49 0.01 22.67 7.41
CA ARG A 49 1.12 21.72 7.31
C ARG A 49 0.98 20.66 8.40
N THR A 50 0.62 19.45 8.00
CA THR A 50 0.47 18.31 8.91
C THR A 50 1.65 17.35 8.78
N THR A 51 2.26 17.00 9.91
CA THR A 51 3.20 15.88 10.02
C THR A 51 2.45 14.67 10.57
N TRP A 52 2.63 13.51 9.96
CA TRP A 52 2.06 12.26 10.45
C TRP A 52 2.93 11.07 10.09
N GLU A 53 2.78 10.02 10.88
CA GLU A 53 3.42 8.73 10.69
C GLU A 53 2.37 7.62 10.68
N LEU A 54 2.70 6.52 10.02
CA LEU A 54 1.85 5.33 9.96
C LEU A 54 2.74 4.09 9.95
N SER A 55 2.55 3.25 10.96
CA SER A 55 3.19 1.93 11.06
C SER A 55 2.20 0.83 10.70
N LEU A 56 2.69 -0.20 10.02
CA LEU A 56 1.89 -1.34 9.55
C LEU A 56 2.54 -2.65 9.99
N VAL A 57 1.72 -3.59 10.44
CA VAL A 57 2.08 -5.02 10.51
C VAL A 57 1.20 -5.74 9.51
N ILE A 58 1.81 -6.36 8.50
CA ILE A 58 1.11 -7.09 7.43
C ILE A 58 1.42 -8.58 7.61
N PRO A 59 0.50 -9.37 8.19
CA PRO A 59 0.71 -10.80 8.39
C PRO A 59 0.84 -11.56 7.07
N ILE A 60 1.57 -12.67 7.08
CA ILE A 60 1.85 -13.47 5.87
C ILE A 60 0.56 -14.04 5.26
N GLU A 61 -0.45 -14.30 6.08
CA GLU A 61 -1.75 -14.82 5.70
C GLU A 61 -2.54 -13.85 4.81
N THR A 62 -2.18 -12.55 4.83
CA THR A 62 -2.79 -11.55 3.94
C THR A 62 -2.41 -11.77 2.48
N PHE A 63 -1.32 -12.50 2.20
CA PHE A 63 -0.98 -12.99 0.87
C PHE A 63 -1.78 -14.25 0.51
N HIS A 64 -3.09 -14.25 0.81
CA HIS A 64 -4.00 -15.40 0.73
C HIS A 64 -4.09 -16.06 -0.65
N PHE A 65 -3.83 -15.32 -1.73
CA PHE A 65 -3.81 -15.84 -3.09
C PHE A 65 -2.48 -16.50 -3.49
N SER A 66 -1.54 -16.59 -2.56
CA SER A 66 -0.23 -17.24 -2.74
C SER A 66 -0.09 -18.45 -1.81
N THR A 67 0.90 -19.30 -2.09
CA THR A 67 1.29 -20.42 -1.22
C THR A 67 2.42 -20.02 -0.27
N LEU A 68 2.54 -18.73 0.06
CA LEU A 68 3.64 -18.19 0.84
C LEU A 68 3.41 -18.46 2.34
N GLU A 69 4.32 -19.20 2.96
CA GLU A 69 4.24 -19.55 4.39
C GLU A 69 5.17 -18.70 5.27
N THR A 70 6.23 -18.16 4.68
CA THR A 70 7.24 -17.33 5.35
C THR A 70 7.84 -16.34 4.37
N LEU A 71 8.38 -15.23 4.89
CA LEU A 71 9.19 -14.30 4.11
C LEU A 71 10.69 -14.57 4.25
N SER A 72 11.14 -15.34 5.24
CA SER A 72 12.59 -15.53 5.43
C SER A 72 13.23 -16.20 4.21
N GLY A 73 14.31 -15.59 3.72
CA GLY A 73 15.01 -16.00 2.50
C GLY A 73 14.28 -15.67 1.19
N VAL A 74 13.17 -14.94 1.21
CA VAL A 74 12.40 -14.61 0.00
C VAL A 74 12.99 -13.39 -0.71
N ASP A 75 13.31 -13.55 -1.99
CA ASP A 75 13.52 -12.44 -2.91
C ASP A 75 12.18 -12.02 -3.52
N ALA A 76 11.73 -10.81 -3.21
CA ALA A 76 10.49 -10.24 -3.67
C ALA A 76 10.73 -9.02 -4.56
N HIS A 77 9.71 -8.67 -5.34
CA HIS A 77 9.66 -7.40 -6.07
C HIS A 77 8.52 -6.55 -5.53
N ALA A 78 8.82 -5.31 -5.13
CA ALA A 78 7.83 -4.37 -4.64
C ALA A 78 8.21 -2.91 -4.93
N ASN A 79 7.25 -2.01 -4.68
CA ASN A 79 7.49 -0.59 -4.66
C ASN A 79 6.60 0.06 -3.59
N PHE A 80 6.96 1.26 -3.16
CA PHE A 80 6.26 2.02 -2.12
C PHE A 80 5.86 3.37 -2.68
N TYR A 81 4.66 3.85 -2.33
CA TYR A 81 4.04 5.00 -2.96
C TYR A 81 3.51 6.00 -1.95
N LYS A 82 3.40 7.26 -2.37
CA LYS A 82 2.62 8.29 -1.70
C LYS A 82 1.73 9.00 -2.71
N CYS A 83 0.43 9.07 -2.42
CA CYS A 83 -0.52 9.82 -3.22
C CYS A 83 -1.57 10.55 -2.38
N GLY A 84 -2.47 11.25 -3.08
CA GLY A 84 -3.53 12.04 -2.50
C GLY A 84 -4.36 12.73 -3.58
N ASP A 85 -5.05 11.94 -4.40
CA ASP A 85 -5.71 12.37 -5.63
C ASP A 85 -6.78 13.46 -5.41
N LYS A 86 -7.43 13.44 -4.24
CA LYS A 86 -8.46 14.41 -3.84
C LYS A 86 -7.96 15.49 -2.88
N LEU A 87 -6.66 15.53 -2.59
CA LEU A 87 -6.09 16.63 -1.82
C LEU A 87 -6.05 17.90 -2.65
N LYS A 88 -6.00 19.05 -1.98
CA LYS A 88 -5.86 20.38 -2.60
C LYS A 88 -4.72 20.45 -3.63
N GLN A 89 -3.62 19.76 -3.34
CA GLN A 89 -2.51 19.54 -4.28
C GLN A 89 -2.31 18.04 -4.49
N PRO A 90 -2.91 17.46 -5.55
CA PRO A 90 -2.67 16.07 -5.90
C PRO A 90 -1.21 15.81 -6.21
N HIS A 91 -0.70 14.65 -5.79
CA HIS A 91 0.69 14.29 -5.98
C HIS A 91 0.84 12.77 -6.06
N PHE A 92 1.93 12.33 -6.70
CA PHE A 92 2.24 10.93 -6.95
C PHE A 92 3.75 10.72 -6.80
N LEU A 93 4.17 10.00 -5.77
CA LEU A 93 5.57 9.70 -5.48
C LEU A 93 5.78 8.18 -5.38
N SER A 94 6.99 7.74 -5.68
CA SER A 94 7.39 6.33 -5.62
C SER A 94 8.83 6.17 -5.11
N TRP A 95 9.12 5.07 -4.42
CA TRP A 95 10.49 4.70 -4.02
C TRP A 95 11.36 4.35 -5.24
N LYS A 96 10.93 3.37 -6.05
CA LYS A 96 11.56 3.09 -7.34
C LYS A 96 10.91 3.92 -8.45
N PRO A 97 11.69 4.51 -9.38
CA PRO A 97 11.17 5.30 -10.48
C PRO A 97 10.19 4.52 -11.36
N VAL A 98 9.05 5.14 -11.69
CA VAL A 98 8.05 4.60 -12.61
C VAL A 98 8.04 5.45 -13.88
N LEU A 99 8.51 4.88 -14.99
CA LEU A 99 8.69 5.62 -16.26
C LEU A 99 7.49 5.44 -17.20
N CYS A 100 6.30 5.77 -16.69
CA CYS A 100 5.07 5.80 -17.48
C CYS A 100 4.76 7.23 -17.95
N SER A 101 4.07 7.37 -19.09
CA SER A 101 3.64 8.67 -19.62
C SER A 101 2.58 9.38 -18.75
N LYS A 102 1.89 8.61 -17.91
CA LYS A 102 0.91 9.09 -16.92
C LYS A 102 1.17 8.39 -15.59
N PRO A 103 0.76 8.98 -14.44
CA PRO A 103 0.89 8.32 -13.14
C PRO A 103 0.18 6.95 -13.13
N ASP A 104 0.97 5.89 -12.91
CA ASP A 104 0.45 4.52 -12.84
C ASP A 104 1.32 3.62 -11.94
N PHE A 105 0.85 3.40 -10.71
CA PHE A 105 1.51 2.54 -9.73
C PHE A 105 1.29 1.03 -9.97
N HIS A 106 0.40 0.64 -10.89
CA HIS A 106 0.05 -0.75 -11.13
C HIS A 106 0.95 -1.38 -12.20
N THR A 107 2.26 -1.17 -12.06
CA THR A 107 3.26 -1.46 -13.09
C THR A 107 4.42 -2.32 -12.54
N PRO A 108 4.22 -3.65 -12.38
CA PRO A 108 5.19 -4.54 -11.74
C PRO A 108 6.61 -4.51 -12.34
N ARG A 109 6.76 -4.15 -13.62
CA ARG A 109 8.06 -4.03 -14.30
C ARG A 109 8.98 -2.94 -13.71
N TYR A 110 8.44 -2.00 -12.92
CA TYR A 110 9.22 -0.95 -12.25
C TYR A 110 9.41 -1.21 -10.76
N PHE A 111 9.05 -2.40 -10.27
CA PHE A 111 9.26 -2.76 -8.87
C PHE A 111 10.76 -2.97 -8.61
N GLY A 112 11.20 -2.58 -7.42
CA GLY A 112 12.53 -2.85 -6.92
C GLY A 112 12.60 -4.22 -6.26
N GLN A 113 13.81 -4.73 -6.10
CA GLN A 113 14.07 -5.95 -5.35
C GLN A 113 14.04 -5.67 -3.85
N LEU A 114 13.39 -6.56 -3.10
CA LEU A 114 13.44 -6.67 -1.65
C LEU A 114 13.97 -8.07 -1.32
N SER A 115 14.97 -8.14 -0.44
CA SER A 115 15.50 -9.43 0.04
C SER A 115 15.20 -9.54 1.53
N PHE A 116 14.42 -10.55 1.89
CA PHE A 116 14.09 -10.87 3.27
C PHE A 116 15.12 -11.89 3.79
N LEU A 117 15.80 -11.55 4.88
CA LEU A 117 16.91 -12.32 5.43
C LEU A 117 16.46 -13.58 6.20
#